data_AF-A0AA36HS05-F1
#
_entry.id   AF-A0AA36HS05-F1
#
_cell.length_a   1.000
_cell.length_b   1.000
_cell.length_c   1.000
_cell.angle_alpha   90.00
_cell.angle_beta   90.00
_cell.angle_gamma   90.00
#
_symmetry.space_group_name_H-M   'P 1'
#
loop_
_entity.id
_entity.type
_entity.pdbx_description
1 polymer ?
#
loop_
_entity_poly.entity_id
_entity_poly.type
_entity_poly.pdbx_seq_one_letter_code
_entity_poly.pdbx_strand_id
1 'polypeptide(L)'
;MPGRWIYATDPQDVEESTFVLPAASGLTFDGFWEATMATADGTCGTVVIISGQNVWHEGSRFAGLKVLNVETCVLIMDDEDVRGYLSADCQAIEWEDGDCWQRTSPPASGMGCKQPATADVFSEVPGKAGTKKACAEDDIVTALTRRDAVSLLELLDAGVTPEAKIKASPIWQDMRWTPEGPDQTMPLLVAAILLQWSEGVHICVQRGANVNGTYVPASA
;
A
#
# COMPACT_ATOMS: atom_id res chain seq x y z
N MET A 1 42.08 40.80 26.32
CA MET A 1 41.38 40.48 25.06
C MET A 1 40.85 39.05 25.18
N PRO A 2 39.55 38.80 24.97
CA PRO A 2 39.00 37.44 25.02
C PRO A 2 39.33 36.67 23.73
N GLY A 3 39.77 35.42 23.86
CA GLY A 3 40.06 34.54 22.73
C GLY A 3 38.78 34.00 22.09
N ARG A 4 38.64 34.19 20.78
CA ARG A 4 37.53 33.66 19.98
C ARG A 4 37.87 32.25 19.51
N TRP A 5 37.31 31.23 20.15
CA TRP A 5 37.36 29.87 19.62
C TRP A 5 36.37 29.74 18.47
N ILE A 6 36.88 29.35 17.30
CA ILE A 6 36.07 28.93 16.16
C ILE A 6 36.23 27.42 16.08
N TYR A 7 35.18 26.68 16.41
CA TYR A 7 35.11 25.28 16.05
C TYR A 7 34.79 25.19 14.56
N ALA A 8 35.74 24.69 13.78
CA ALA A 8 35.45 24.22 12.44
C ALA A 8 34.86 22.82 12.57
N THR A 9 33.55 22.69 12.33
CA THR A 9 32.94 21.39 12.09
C THR A 9 33.40 20.90 10.72
N ASP A 10 34.10 19.78 10.71
CA ASP A 10 34.57 19.13 9.48
C ASP A 10 33.40 18.39 8.82
N PRO A 11 33.01 18.71 7.57
CA PRO A 11 31.85 18.10 6.92
C PRO A 11 32.18 16.79 6.17
N GLN A 12 33.29 16.12 6.51
CA GLN A 12 33.72 14.86 5.88
C GLN A 12 34.03 13.77 6.91
N ASP A 13 32.97 13.06 7.36
CA ASP A 13 32.97 11.61 7.63
C ASP A 13 31.64 11.17 8.28
N VAL A 14 30.56 11.26 7.50
CA VAL A 14 29.41 10.37 7.67
C VAL A 14 29.37 9.50 6.43
N GLU A 15 30.13 8.40 6.46
CA GLU A 15 29.96 7.33 5.48
C GLU A 15 28.55 6.75 5.64
N GLU A 16 27.65 7.16 4.75
CA GLU A 16 26.27 6.68 4.66
C GLU A 16 26.27 5.22 4.18
N SER A 17 26.67 4.31 5.09
CA SER A 17 26.85 2.88 4.86
C SER A 17 25.49 2.22 4.62
N THR A 18 25.03 2.35 3.38
CA THR A 18 23.76 1.85 2.87
C THR A 18 23.86 0.33 2.64
N PHE A 19 23.83 -0.41 3.75
CA PHE A 19 23.55 -1.84 3.74
C PHE A 19 22.10 -2.07 3.30
N VAL A 20 21.90 -2.13 1.97
CA VAL A 20 20.63 -2.53 1.36
C VAL A 20 20.50 -4.04 1.50
N LEU A 21 19.85 -4.48 2.58
CA LEU A 21 19.42 -5.88 2.71
C LEU A 21 18.36 -6.20 1.63
N PRO A 22 18.39 -7.40 1.03
CA PRO A 22 17.39 -7.79 0.04
C PRO A 22 16.01 -7.86 0.68
N ALA A 23 15.01 -7.31 0.00
CA ALA A 23 13.61 -7.24 0.45
C ALA A 23 12.97 -8.64 0.52
N ALA A 24 13.26 -9.37 1.60
CA ALA A 24 12.67 -10.65 1.90
C ALA A 24 11.38 -10.46 2.70
N SER A 25 10.25 -10.88 2.11
CA SER A 25 9.00 -11.24 2.79
C SER A 25 8.27 -10.12 3.55
N GLY A 26 7.27 -9.50 2.90
CA GLY A 26 6.11 -8.83 3.51
C GLY A 26 6.39 -7.95 4.74
N LEU A 27 6.70 -6.67 4.50
CA LEU A 27 7.08 -5.65 5.49
C LEU A 27 6.21 -5.69 6.77
N THR A 28 6.75 -6.28 7.85
CA THR A 28 6.05 -6.53 9.13
C THR A 28 5.62 -5.26 9.85
N PHE A 29 6.28 -4.15 9.57
CA PHE A 29 6.01 -2.83 10.16
C PHE A 29 4.95 -2.02 9.39
N ASP A 30 4.63 -2.35 8.14
CA ASP A 30 3.67 -1.57 7.34
C ASP A 30 2.24 -1.65 7.91
N GLY A 31 1.54 -0.52 7.96
CA GLY A 31 0.15 -0.43 8.43
C GLY A 31 -0.17 0.82 9.24
N PHE A 32 -1.31 0.76 9.93
CA PHE A 32 -1.82 1.81 10.81
C PHE A 32 -1.44 1.48 12.26
N TRP A 33 -0.95 2.49 12.97
CA TRP A 33 -0.45 2.37 14.34
C TRP A 33 -1.00 3.51 15.19
N GLU A 34 -1.56 3.18 16.34
CA GLU A 34 -1.95 4.15 17.36
C GLU A 34 -0.75 4.38 18.29
N ALA A 35 -0.09 5.53 18.12
CA ALA A 35 1.04 5.97 18.92
C ALA A 35 0.56 6.58 20.23
N THR A 36 1.02 6.00 21.35
CA THR A 36 0.64 6.40 22.71
C THR A 36 1.53 7.54 23.22
N MET A 37 1.37 8.75 22.69
CA MET A 37 2.14 9.90 23.20
C MET A 37 1.69 10.26 24.63
N ALA A 38 2.64 10.32 25.56
CA ALA A 38 2.40 10.68 26.95
C ALA A 38 2.17 12.20 27.14
N THR A 39 1.04 12.73 26.67
CA THR A 39 0.65 14.12 26.88
C THR A 39 0.21 14.41 28.32
N ALA A 40 0.64 15.57 28.85
CA ALA A 40 0.48 15.95 30.25
C ALA A 40 -0.99 16.04 30.74
N ASP A 41 -1.94 16.26 29.82
CA ASP A 41 -3.37 16.39 30.11
C ASP A 41 -4.14 15.05 30.03
N GLY A 42 -3.44 13.94 29.82
CA GLY A 42 -3.99 12.61 29.60
C GLY A 42 -3.64 12.07 28.21
N THR A 43 -3.75 10.74 28.04
CA THR A 43 -3.28 10.03 26.86
C THR A 43 -4.20 10.26 25.65
N CYS A 44 -3.71 11.01 24.65
CA CYS A 44 -4.30 11.04 23.32
C CYS A 44 -3.52 10.14 22.37
N GLY A 45 -4.07 8.96 22.06
CA GLY A 45 -3.55 8.12 20.98
C GLY A 45 -3.65 8.87 19.64
N THR A 46 -2.57 8.92 18.87
CA THR A 46 -2.58 9.47 17.51
C THR A 46 -2.29 8.39 16.48
N VAL A 47 -2.96 8.44 15.32
CA VAL A 47 -2.79 7.41 14.29
C VAL A 47 -1.69 7.83 13.32
N VAL A 48 -0.62 7.04 13.28
CA VAL A 48 0.46 7.13 12.30
C VAL A 48 0.38 5.97 11.30
N ILE A 49 0.93 6.17 10.10
CA ILE A 49 0.94 5.18 9.03
C ILE A 49 2.39 4.88 8.67
N ILE A 50 2.79 3.61 8.75
CA ILE A 50 4.08 3.15 8.25
C ILE A 50 3.87 2.58 6.85
N SER A 51 4.68 3.04 5.89
CA SER A 51 4.70 2.50 4.53
C SER A 51 6.12 2.51 3.97
N GLY A 52 6.72 1.31 3.89
CA GLY A 52 8.10 1.10 3.47
C GLY A 52 9.09 1.75 4.45
N GLN A 53 9.80 2.77 3.98
CA GLN A 53 10.80 3.51 4.76
C GLN A 53 10.29 4.87 5.27
N ASN A 54 8.99 5.14 5.20
CA ASN A 54 8.40 6.42 5.59
C ASN A 54 7.30 6.22 6.63
N VAL A 55 7.30 7.11 7.63
CA VAL A 55 6.22 7.23 8.61
C VAL A 55 5.45 8.52 8.32
N TRP A 56 4.12 8.43 8.34
CA TRP A 56 3.20 9.51 8.00
C TRP A 56 2.27 9.83 9.17
N HIS A 57 2.00 11.11 9.37
CA HIS A 57 1.07 11.63 10.36
C HIS A 57 0.26 12.76 9.73
N GLU A 58 -1.07 12.76 9.91
CA GLU A 58 -2.00 13.75 9.32
C GLU A 58 -1.81 14.01 7.81
N GLY A 59 -1.40 12.98 7.06
CA GLY A 59 -1.15 13.07 5.61
C GLY A 59 0.19 13.71 5.20
N SER A 60 1.01 14.13 6.16
CA SER A 60 2.38 14.60 5.95
C SER A 60 3.40 13.53 6.33
N ARG A 61 4.58 13.54 5.71
CA ARG A 61 5.69 12.67 6.14
C ARG A 61 6.22 13.20 7.47
N PHE A 62 6.24 12.35 8.48
CA PHE A 62 6.69 12.65 9.84
C PHE A 62 8.15 12.24 10.06
N ALA A 63 8.53 11.03 9.65
CA ALA A 63 9.85 10.47 9.91
C ALA A 63 10.30 9.49 8.82
N GLY A 64 11.57 9.09 8.85
CA GLY A 64 12.07 7.90 8.16
C GLY A 64 11.93 6.65 9.04
N LEU A 65 11.84 5.47 8.41
CA LEU A 65 11.93 4.18 9.11
C LEU A 65 13.01 3.30 8.48
N LYS A 66 13.96 2.85 9.29
CA LYS A 66 15.02 1.92 8.90
C LYS A 66 14.82 0.59 9.61
N VAL A 67 14.33 -0.41 8.88
CA VAL A 67 14.20 -1.79 9.37
C VAL A 67 15.59 -2.42 9.43
N LEU A 68 15.99 -2.90 10.62
CA LEU A 68 17.29 -3.57 10.83
C LEU A 68 17.17 -5.09 10.69
N ASN A 69 16.06 -5.66 11.16
CA ASN A 69 15.69 -7.06 11.04
C ASN A 69 14.16 -7.21 11.19
N VAL A 70 13.63 -8.44 11.24
CA VAL A 70 12.18 -8.71 11.30
C VAL A 70 11.46 -8.19 12.56
N GLU A 71 12.20 -8.01 13.66
CA GLU A 71 11.72 -7.61 15.00
C GLU A 71 12.23 -6.22 15.43
N THR A 72 13.16 -5.60 14.70
CA THR A 72 13.79 -4.32 15.11
C THR A 72 13.83 -3.30 13.99
N CYS A 73 13.38 -2.09 14.28
CA CYS A 73 13.44 -0.91 13.40
C CYS A 73 14.04 0.30 14.13
N VAL A 74 14.35 1.35 13.38
CA VAL A 74 14.75 2.67 13.90
C VAL A 74 13.91 3.74 13.22
N LEU A 75 13.28 4.59 14.03
CA LEU A 75 12.59 5.80 13.62
C LEU A 75 13.63 6.92 13.51
N ILE A 76 13.80 7.47 12.32
CA ILE A 76 14.77 8.52 12.02
C ILE A 76 14.03 9.84 11.96
N MET A 77 14.26 10.70 12.95
CA MET A 77 13.75 12.07 13.03
C MET A 77 14.89 13.08 12.87
N ASP A 78 14.59 14.36 12.75
CA ASP A 78 15.61 15.40 12.51
C ASP A 78 16.57 15.60 13.71
N ASP A 79 16.09 15.37 14.94
CA ASP A 79 16.84 15.60 16.19
C ASP A 79 17.36 14.31 16.86
N GLU A 80 16.72 13.15 16.65
CA GLU A 80 17.04 11.88 17.33
C GLU A 80 16.61 10.64 16.54
N ASP A 81 17.40 9.56 16.65
CA ASP A 81 17.11 8.23 16.13
C ASP A 81 16.62 7.32 17.28
N VAL A 82 15.35 6.90 17.26
CA VAL A 82 14.76 6.06 18.32
C VAL A 82 14.59 4.63 17.80
N ARG A 83 15.09 3.62 18.52
CA ARG A 83 14.90 2.21 18.15
C ARG A 83 13.57 1.68 18.66
N GLY A 84 12.90 0.89 17.82
CA GLY A 84 11.64 0.20 18.12
C GLY A 84 11.77 -1.31 18.01
N TYR A 85 11.09 -2.01 18.90
CA TYR A 85 11.04 -3.48 18.98
C TYR A 85 9.61 -3.96 18.73
N LEU A 86 9.44 -4.78 17.68
CA LEU A 86 8.15 -5.37 17.32
C LEU A 86 7.83 -6.56 18.22
N SER A 87 6.61 -6.63 18.73
CA SER A 87 6.11 -7.76 19.50
C SER A 87 6.02 -9.03 18.64
N ALA A 88 6.14 -10.21 19.27
CA ALA A 88 6.11 -11.50 18.58
C ALA A 88 4.78 -11.82 17.85
N ASP A 89 3.69 -11.13 18.19
CA ASP A 89 2.39 -11.20 17.50
C ASP A 89 2.21 -10.11 16.42
N CYS A 90 3.22 -9.26 16.20
CA CYS A 90 3.25 -8.14 15.26
C CYS A 90 2.15 -7.07 15.52
N GLN A 91 1.59 -7.01 16.74
CA GLN A 91 0.52 -6.08 17.11
C GLN A 91 1.01 -4.83 17.87
N ALA A 92 2.25 -4.78 18.36
CA ALA A 92 2.80 -3.63 19.07
C ALA A 92 4.26 -3.35 18.70
N ILE A 93 4.66 -2.08 18.74
CA ILE A 93 6.06 -1.65 18.74
C ILE A 93 6.31 -0.93 20.06
N GLU A 94 7.34 -1.36 20.79
CA GLU A 94 7.84 -0.70 22.00
C GLU A 94 9.12 0.07 21.65
N TRP A 95 9.16 1.37 21.97
CA TRP A 95 10.26 2.28 21.62
C TRP A 95 11.20 2.52 22.81
N GLU A 96 12.49 2.80 22.55
CA GLU A 96 13.50 3.01 23.60
C GLU A 96 13.24 4.26 24.49
N ASP A 97 12.41 5.20 24.05
CA ASP A 97 11.93 6.35 24.82
C ASP A 97 10.79 6.00 25.81
N GLY A 98 10.19 4.81 25.67
CA GLY A 98 9.06 4.33 26.47
C GLY A 98 7.69 4.47 25.80
N ASP A 99 7.60 5.03 24.59
CA ASP A 99 6.34 5.08 23.83
C ASP A 99 5.96 3.68 23.33
N CYS A 100 4.65 3.42 23.25
CA CYS A 100 4.10 2.16 22.74
C CYS A 100 3.14 2.45 21.59
N TRP A 101 3.37 1.83 20.43
CA TRP A 101 2.52 1.96 19.24
C TRP A 101 1.75 0.66 19.02
N GLN A 102 0.43 0.70 19.01
CA GLN A 102 -0.41 -0.49 18.80
C GLN A 102 -0.97 -0.53 17.38
N ARG A 103 -0.89 -1.68 16.71
CA ARG A 103 -1.42 -1.88 15.36
C ARG A 103 -2.93 -1.73 15.40
N THR A 104 -3.44 -0.76 14.68
CA THR A 104 -4.89 -0.56 14.53
C THR A 104 -5.37 -1.19 13.22
N SER A 105 -6.58 -1.76 13.24
CA SER A 105 -7.30 -1.97 12.00
C SER A 105 -7.50 -0.60 11.33
N PRO A 106 -7.36 -0.49 9.98
CA PRO A 106 -7.66 0.77 9.29
C PRO A 106 -9.04 1.29 9.76
N PRO A 107 -9.16 2.58 10.12
CA PRO A 107 -10.38 3.11 10.70
C PRO A 107 -11.53 2.82 9.74
N ALA A 108 -12.48 1.99 10.18
CA ALA A 108 -13.52 1.43 9.32
C ALA A 108 -14.24 2.57 8.60
N SER A 109 -13.98 2.70 7.28
CA SER A 109 -14.30 3.90 6.51
C SER A 109 -15.76 4.31 6.71
N GLY A 110 -15.95 5.42 7.44
CA GLY A 110 -17.23 5.89 7.96
C GLY A 110 -18.20 6.43 6.90
N MET A 111 -18.21 5.89 5.68
CA MET A 111 -19.30 6.03 4.73
C MET A 111 -20.27 4.88 4.93
N GLY A 112 -21.26 5.11 5.79
CA GLY A 112 -22.27 4.11 6.15
C GLY A 112 -23.19 3.72 4.99
N CYS A 113 -22.86 2.64 4.29
CA CYS A 113 -23.81 1.89 3.48
C CYS A 113 -24.53 0.87 4.38
N LYS A 114 -25.83 1.10 4.63
CA LYS A 114 -26.66 0.18 5.40
C LYS A 114 -26.80 -1.15 4.65
N GLN A 115 -26.30 -2.22 5.24
CA GLN A 115 -26.48 -3.58 4.74
C GLN A 115 -27.92 -4.07 5.01
N PRO A 116 -28.69 -4.49 4.00
CA PRO A 116 -29.91 -5.26 4.22
C PRO A 116 -29.56 -6.74 4.47
N ALA A 117 -30.20 -7.35 5.46
CA ALA A 117 -30.01 -8.75 5.78
C ALA A 117 -31.00 -9.65 5.00
N THR A 118 -30.46 -10.57 4.19
CA THR A 118 -31.10 -11.81 3.70
C THR A 118 -29.96 -12.79 3.40
N ALA A 119 -29.75 -13.85 4.20
CA ALA A 119 -30.49 -15.13 4.26
C ALA A 119 -29.85 -16.21 3.36
N ASP A 120 -29.63 -17.40 3.96
CA ASP A 120 -29.03 -18.61 3.37
C ASP A 120 -29.68 -19.13 2.07
N VAL A 121 -28.94 -19.95 1.30
CA VAL A 121 -29.24 -21.39 1.00
C VAL A 121 -28.37 -21.97 -0.15
N PHE A 122 -27.57 -23.02 0.17
CA PHE A 122 -27.11 -24.19 -0.66
C PHE A 122 -26.61 -24.05 -2.13
N SER A 123 -25.41 -24.58 -2.46
CA SER A 123 -25.20 -26.02 -2.81
C SER A 123 -23.91 -26.35 -3.60
N GLU A 124 -23.43 -27.60 -3.45
CA GLU A 124 -22.27 -28.28 -4.06
C GLU A 124 -22.63 -29.27 -5.22
N VAL A 125 -21.75 -29.78 -6.12
CA VAL A 125 -20.37 -29.36 -6.50
C VAL A 125 -20.19 -29.12 -8.04
N PRO A 126 -20.02 -30.12 -8.97
CA PRO A 126 -19.05 -29.90 -10.06
C PRO A 126 -19.51 -30.17 -11.50
N GLY A 127 -18.82 -29.58 -12.49
CA GLY A 127 -18.63 -30.27 -13.78
C GLY A 127 -18.36 -29.47 -15.06
N LYS A 128 -17.20 -29.79 -15.67
CA LYS A 128 -16.82 -29.66 -17.10
C LYS A 128 -16.50 -28.28 -17.69
N ALA A 129 -15.27 -28.22 -18.19
CA ALA A 129 -14.73 -27.19 -19.06
C ALA A 129 -15.59 -26.93 -20.31
N GLY A 130 -15.89 -25.66 -20.54
CA GLY A 130 -16.39 -25.12 -21.80
C GLY A 130 -15.89 -23.68 -21.92
N THR A 131 -15.28 -23.33 -23.06
CA THR A 131 -14.61 -22.05 -23.29
C THR A 131 -15.56 -20.85 -23.23
N LYS A 132 -15.74 -20.26 -22.04
CA LYS A 132 -16.39 -18.96 -21.82
C LYS A 132 -15.34 -17.85 -21.65
N LYS A 133 -14.69 -17.45 -22.75
CA LYS A 133 -13.72 -16.35 -22.73
C LYS A 133 -14.35 -14.95 -22.59
N ALA A 134 -15.68 -14.84 -22.72
CA ALA A 134 -16.38 -13.55 -22.80
C ALA A 134 -16.81 -12.93 -21.46
N CYS A 135 -17.13 -13.73 -20.42
CA CYS A 135 -17.59 -13.16 -19.14
C CYS A 135 -16.48 -12.42 -18.38
N ALA A 136 -15.26 -12.97 -18.39
CA ALA A 136 -14.16 -12.49 -17.56
C ALA A 136 -13.81 -11.00 -17.78
N GLU A 137 -13.99 -10.43 -18.99
CA GLU A 137 -13.63 -9.02 -19.23
C GLU A 137 -14.56 -8.05 -18.48
N ASP A 138 -15.88 -8.26 -18.55
CA ASP A 138 -16.86 -7.40 -17.89
C ASP A 138 -16.80 -7.58 -16.35
N ASP A 139 -16.46 -8.78 -15.88
CA ASP A 139 -16.22 -9.07 -14.47
C ASP A 139 -14.99 -8.31 -13.93
N ILE A 140 -13.87 -8.29 -14.68
CA ILE A 140 -12.65 -7.52 -14.32
C ILE A 140 -12.95 -6.03 -14.24
N VAL A 141 -13.66 -5.48 -15.24
CA VAL A 141 -14.05 -4.06 -15.26
C VAL A 141 -14.95 -3.72 -14.07
N THR A 142 -15.85 -4.62 -13.71
CA THR A 142 -16.72 -4.46 -12.53
C THR A 142 -15.92 -4.49 -11.23
N ALA A 143 -14.94 -5.38 -11.09
CA ALA A 143 -14.04 -5.42 -9.93
C ALA A 143 -13.21 -4.14 -9.80
N LEU A 144 -12.63 -3.64 -10.90
CA LEU A 144 -11.86 -2.39 -10.93
C LEU A 144 -12.67 -1.17 -10.52
N THR A 145 -13.82 -0.95 -11.18
CA THR A 145 -14.68 0.21 -10.91
C THR A 145 -15.26 0.21 -9.49
N ARG A 146 -15.50 -0.97 -8.92
CA ARG A 146 -15.89 -1.13 -7.51
C ARG A 146 -14.73 -1.09 -6.52
N ARG A 147 -13.47 -1.10 -7.00
CA ARG A 147 -12.24 -1.26 -6.21
C ARG A 147 -12.29 -2.50 -5.30
N ASP A 148 -12.81 -3.61 -5.85
CA ASP A 148 -12.99 -4.88 -5.15
C ASP A 148 -11.74 -5.77 -5.32
N ALA A 149 -10.89 -5.78 -4.29
CA ALA A 149 -9.66 -6.56 -4.25
C ALA A 149 -9.91 -8.07 -4.30
N VAL A 150 -11.00 -8.56 -3.69
CA VAL A 150 -11.30 -9.99 -3.60
C VAL A 150 -11.73 -10.50 -4.97
N SER A 151 -12.70 -9.82 -5.60
CA SER A 151 -13.15 -10.17 -6.95
C SER A 151 -11.99 -10.08 -7.96
N LEU A 152 -11.10 -9.10 -7.84
CA LEU A 152 -9.93 -8.99 -8.73
C LEU A 152 -8.94 -10.15 -8.53
N LEU A 153 -8.67 -10.56 -7.29
CA LEU A 153 -7.80 -11.69 -6.98
C LEU A 153 -8.38 -13.01 -7.51
N GLU A 154 -9.67 -13.28 -7.31
CA GLU A 154 -10.35 -14.47 -7.82
C GLU A 154 -10.26 -14.57 -9.36
N LEU A 155 -10.41 -13.44 -10.06
CA LEU A 155 -10.29 -13.39 -11.53
C LEU A 155 -8.85 -13.67 -12.01
N LEU A 156 -7.84 -13.15 -11.31
CA LEU A 156 -6.43 -13.43 -11.61
C LEU A 156 -6.06 -14.89 -11.30
N ASP A 157 -6.56 -15.45 -10.18
CA ASP A 157 -6.39 -16.87 -9.84
C ASP A 157 -7.14 -17.81 -10.80
N ALA A 158 -8.24 -17.35 -11.40
CA ALA A 158 -8.92 -18.05 -12.50
C ALA A 158 -8.13 -18.04 -13.84
N GLY A 159 -6.95 -17.42 -13.88
CA GLY A 159 -6.03 -17.44 -15.02
C GLY A 159 -6.12 -16.22 -15.94
N VAL A 160 -6.73 -15.12 -15.48
CA VAL A 160 -6.60 -13.82 -16.16
C VAL A 160 -5.16 -13.33 -16.01
N THR A 161 -4.48 -13.06 -17.12
CA THR A 161 -3.15 -12.44 -17.11
C THR A 161 -3.23 -10.97 -16.72
N PRO A 162 -2.33 -10.41 -15.90
CA PRO A 162 -2.37 -8.99 -15.55
C PRO A 162 -2.03 -8.06 -16.75
N GLU A 163 -1.48 -8.59 -17.83
CA GLU A 163 -1.33 -7.89 -19.12
C GLU A 163 -2.63 -7.88 -19.96
N ALA A 164 -3.73 -8.43 -19.45
CA ALA A 164 -5.01 -8.43 -20.13
C ALA A 164 -5.43 -7.00 -20.48
N LYS A 165 -5.80 -6.81 -21.76
CA LYS A 165 -6.35 -5.56 -22.25
C LYS A 165 -7.85 -5.56 -22.02
N ILE A 166 -8.34 -4.54 -21.34
CA ILE A 166 -9.76 -4.30 -21.08
C ILE A 166 -10.24 -3.06 -21.84
N LYS A 167 -11.53 -2.98 -22.16
CA LYS A 167 -12.16 -1.74 -22.66
C LYS A 167 -11.95 -0.60 -21.66
N ALA A 168 -11.48 0.54 -22.16
CA ALA A 168 -11.24 1.71 -21.35
C ALA A 168 -12.51 2.53 -21.05
N SER A 169 -13.54 2.42 -21.88
CA SER A 169 -14.75 3.24 -21.85
C SER A 169 -15.49 3.26 -20.50
N PRO A 170 -15.64 2.13 -19.77
CA PRO A 170 -16.24 2.13 -18.44
C PRO A 170 -15.38 2.84 -17.37
N ILE A 171 -14.06 2.74 -17.47
CA ILE A 171 -13.11 3.43 -16.58
C ILE A 171 -13.21 4.95 -16.81
N TRP A 172 -13.29 5.37 -18.07
CA TRP A 172 -13.48 6.77 -18.44
C TRP A 172 -14.81 7.35 -17.94
N GLN A 173 -15.89 6.57 -17.99
CA GLN A 173 -17.19 6.96 -17.44
C GLN A 173 -17.15 7.17 -15.92
N ASP A 174 -16.47 6.30 -15.16
CA ASP A 174 -16.27 6.48 -13.71
C ASP A 174 -15.46 7.76 -13.40
N MET A 175 -14.38 7.98 -14.15
CA MET A 175 -13.58 9.20 -14.08
C MET A 175 -14.28 10.47 -14.62
N ARG A 176 -15.49 10.34 -15.19
CA ARG A 176 -16.25 11.40 -15.88
C ARG A 176 -15.46 12.10 -16.99
N TRP A 177 -14.56 11.37 -17.65
CA TRP A 177 -13.75 11.84 -18.76
C TRP A 177 -14.25 11.19 -20.05
N THR A 178 -14.24 11.96 -21.16
CA THR A 178 -14.56 11.45 -22.49
C THR A 178 -13.38 11.75 -23.40
N PRO A 179 -12.52 10.77 -23.71
CA PRO A 179 -11.39 11.00 -24.62
C PRO A 179 -11.87 11.18 -26.06
N GLU A 180 -11.19 12.05 -26.81
CA GLU A 180 -11.38 12.16 -28.25
C GLU A 180 -10.63 11.03 -28.97
N GLY A 181 -11.38 10.07 -29.52
CA GLY A 181 -10.79 8.97 -30.29
C GLY A 181 -11.69 7.74 -30.40
N PRO A 182 -11.23 6.66 -31.08
CA PRO A 182 -11.88 5.37 -31.04
C PRO A 182 -11.80 4.75 -29.64
N ASP A 183 -12.69 3.80 -29.33
CA ASP A 183 -12.62 3.01 -28.09
C ASP A 183 -11.24 2.36 -27.94
N GLN A 184 -10.49 2.82 -26.94
CA GLN A 184 -9.17 2.27 -26.64
C GLN A 184 -9.30 1.08 -25.67
N THR A 185 -8.36 0.15 -25.77
CA THR A 185 -8.16 -0.88 -24.75
C THR A 185 -6.88 -0.58 -23.99
N MET A 186 -6.89 -0.77 -22.68
CA MET A 186 -5.74 -0.52 -21.81
C MET A 186 -5.38 -1.77 -20.99
N PRO A 187 -4.11 -1.97 -20.61
CA PRO A 187 -3.71 -3.03 -19.69
C PRO A 187 -4.34 -2.83 -18.30
N LEU A 188 -4.66 -3.94 -17.62
CA LEU A 188 -5.25 -3.95 -16.27
C LEU A 188 -4.51 -3.05 -15.25
N LEU A 189 -3.18 -3.13 -15.23
CA LEU A 189 -2.34 -2.29 -14.37
C LEU A 189 -2.57 -0.79 -14.60
N VAL A 190 -2.73 -0.36 -15.86
CA VAL A 190 -2.96 1.06 -16.20
C VAL A 190 -4.33 1.53 -15.69
N ALA A 191 -5.35 0.68 -15.77
CA ALA A 191 -6.68 0.98 -15.24
C ALA A 191 -6.66 1.18 -13.72
N ALA A 192 -5.96 0.31 -12.98
CA ALA A 192 -5.80 0.46 -11.52
C ALA A 192 -5.07 1.76 -11.13
N ILE A 193 -4.04 2.15 -11.89
CA ILE A 193 -3.31 3.42 -11.71
C ILE A 193 -4.22 4.62 -11.97
N LEU A 194 -4.99 4.61 -13.07
CA LEU A 194 -5.89 5.71 -13.43
C LEU A 194 -7.04 5.90 -12.43
N LEU A 195 -7.55 4.81 -11.86
CA LEU A 195 -8.54 4.83 -10.77
C LEU A 195 -7.95 5.21 -9.40
N GLN A 196 -6.64 5.49 -9.33
CA GLN A 196 -5.87 5.79 -8.12
C GLN A 196 -6.00 4.70 -7.03
N TRP A 197 -6.12 3.43 -7.44
CA TRP A 197 -6.34 2.31 -6.54
C TRP A 197 -5.03 1.56 -6.26
N SER A 198 -4.30 2.01 -5.24
CA SER A 198 -2.97 1.50 -4.86
C SER A 198 -2.93 -0.01 -4.57
N GLU A 199 -3.96 -0.54 -3.91
CA GLU A 199 -4.11 -1.97 -3.64
C GLU A 199 -4.31 -2.78 -4.94
N GLY A 200 -5.15 -2.31 -5.87
CA GLY A 200 -5.30 -2.92 -7.20
C GLY A 200 -3.99 -2.95 -8.00
N VAL A 201 -3.20 -1.87 -7.91
CA VAL A 201 -1.85 -1.80 -8.48
C VAL A 201 -0.93 -2.84 -7.83
N HIS A 202 -0.94 -2.95 -6.50
CA HIS A 202 -0.13 -3.93 -5.77
C HIS A 202 -0.49 -5.38 -6.15
N ILE A 203 -1.79 -5.70 -6.24
CA ILE A 203 -2.29 -7.00 -6.70
C ILE A 203 -1.78 -7.32 -8.11
N CYS A 204 -1.89 -6.37 -9.05
CA CYS A 204 -1.40 -6.57 -10.41
C CYS A 204 0.11 -6.86 -10.44
N VAL A 205 0.92 -6.08 -9.72
CA VAL A 205 2.38 -6.25 -9.66
C VAL A 205 2.78 -7.56 -8.99
N GLN A 206 2.13 -7.94 -7.88
CA GLN A 206 2.36 -9.25 -7.22
C GLN A 206 2.06 -10.43 -8.16
N ARG A 207 1.06 -10.31 -9.04
CA ARG A 207 0.71 -11.33 -10.04
C ARG A 207 1.54 -11.26 -11.33
N GLY A 208 2.58 -10.41 -11.37
CA GLY A 208 3.58 -10.39 -12.43
C GLY A 208 3.47 -9.25 -13.44
N ALA A 209 2.57 -8.27 -13.24
CA ALA A 209 2.40 -7.16 -14.16
C ALA A 209 3.71 -6.42 -14.44
N ASN A 210 4.13 -6.37 -15.71
CA ASN A 210 5.39 -5.72 -16.08
C ASN A 210 5.28 -4.18 -16.11
N VAL A 211 5.49 -3.54 -14.94
CA VAL A 211 5.49 -2.08 -14.76
C VAL A 211 6.34 -1.33 -15.80
N ASN A 212 7.52 -1.86 -16.16
CA ASN A 212 8.43 -1.22 -17.10
C ASN A 212 7.99 -1.37 -18.56
N GLY A 213 7.40 -2.51 -18.92
CA GLY A 213 6.95 -2.81 -20.28
C GLY A 213 5.61 -2.16 -20.65
N THR A 214 4.74 -1.91 -19.66
CA THR A 214 3.38 -1.39 -19.87
C THR A 214 3.33 -0.01 -20.54
N TYR A 215 4.38 0.81 -20.42
CA TYR A 215 4.43 2.17 -20.97
C TYR A 215 5.16 2.29 -22.32
N VAL A 216 5.76 1.22 -22.84
CA VAL A 216 6.45 1.27 -24.13
C VAL A 216 5.37 1.28 -25.22
N PRO A 217 5.19 2.39 -25.98
CA PRO A 217 4.29 2.37 -27.11
C PRO A 217 4.80 1.31 -28.09
N ALA A 218 3.90 0.46 -28.59
CA ALA A 218 4.26 -0.53 -29.60
C ALA A 218 4.89 0.21 -30.78
N SER A 219 6.18 -0.03 -31.02
CA SER A 219 6.96 0.65 -32.06
C SER A 219 6.32 0.39 -33.41
N ALA A 220 5.82 1.47 -34.03
CA ALA A 220 5.11 1.47 -35.31
C ALA A 220 6.02 1.20 -36.51
#